data_AF-A0A506R8M7-F1
#
_entry.id   AF-A0A506R8M7-F1
#
_cell.length_a   1.000
_cell.length_b   1.000
_cell.length_c   1.000
_cell.angle_alpha   90.00
_cell.angle_beta   90.00
_cell.angle_gamma   90.00
#
_symmetry.space_group_name_H-M   'P 1'
#
loop_
_entity.id
_entity.type
_entity.pdbx_description
1 polymer ?
#
loop_
_entity_poly.entity_id
_entity_poly.type
_entity_poly.pdbx_seq_one_letter_code
_entity_poly.pdbx_strand_id
1 'polypeptide(L)'
;MKHSTLLLSLLAGCVSAPVLADIQATYRSSGAQVEIVVSNNQHIRMNMSQGQFLLKQGDDIYSVSGSDAQGYTAISLNDIAAVSFGSQDNTSTGEDPEFSVVNTGKTETVAGFEGNVFVLTYRQDGKKMRSELVLSKDPQLAQVRSALMSMTSTWAKMAGANMSAADSFAQTSSELNQYGGLLRQDNSMVLLSLSQQDMPDDYYALPPNTRIQDLSMASAMLDCNAEGAEYNPLCLMQDAGEEAVEETKQEAQQQVKDKVKDKIKGFLKDIF
;
A
#
# COMPACT_ATOMS: atom_id res chain seq x y z
N MET A 1 -27.63 -66.99 -23.80
CA MET A 1 -27.03 -65.63 -23.78
C MET A 1 -27.35 -65.01 -22.43
N LYS A 2 -26.35 -64.88 -21.55
CA LYS A 2 -26.49 -64.30 -20.19
C LYS A 2 -25.72 -62.99 -20.19
N HIS A 3 -26.42 -61.86 -20.06
CA HIS A 3 -25.79 -60.55 -19.97
C HIS A 3 -25.32 -60.29 -18.53
N SER A 4 -24.01 -60.10 -18.39
CA SER A 4 -23.31 -59.78 -17.15
C SER A 4 -23.35 -58.26 -16.96
N THR A 5 -24.14 -57.77 -16.01
CA THR A 5 -24.22 -56.35 -15.66
C THR A 5 -23.10 -56.03 -14.67
N LEU A 6 -22.02 -55.42 -15.18
CA LEU A 6 -20.90 -54.95 -14.37
C LEU A 6 -21.25 -53.56 -13.81
N LEU A 7 -21.51 -53.48 -12.51
CA LEU A 7 -21.81 -52.24 -11.79
C LEU A 7 -20.48 -51.55 -11.44
N LEU A 8 -20.13 -50.48 -12.15
CA LEU A 8 -18.93 -49.69 -11.91
C LEU A 8 -19.25 -48.58 -10.88
N SER A 9 -18.90 -48.82 -9.62
CA SER A 9 -19.03 -47.83 -8.54
C SER A 9 -17.97 -46.75 -8.67
N LEU A 10 -18.37 -45.54 -9.07
CA LEU A 10 -17.55 -44.34 -9.14
C LEU A 10 -17.31 -43.81 -7.71
N LEU A 11 -16.12 -44.07 -7.14
CA LEU A 11 -15.68 -43.44 -5.89
C LEU A 11 -15.32 -41.97 -6.18
N ALA A 12 -16.24 -41.05 -5.87
CA ALA A 12 -15.94 -39.62 -5.85
C ALA A 12 -15.11 -39.31 -4.59
N GLY A 13 -13.79 -39.28 -4.74
CA GLY A 13 -12.89 -38.80 -3.69
C GLY A 13 -13.04 -37.28 -3.53
N CYS A 14 -13.60 -36.83 -2.41
CA CYS A 14 -13.52 -35.44 -1.99
C CYS A 14 -12.04 -35.09 -1.76
N VAL A 15 -11.41 -34.43 -2.74
CA VAL A 15 -10.13 -33.79 -2.54
C VAL A 15 -10.39 -32.56 -1.68
N SER A 16 -10.16 -32.67 -0.37
CA SER A 16 -10.10 -31.51 0.51
C SER A 16 -8.93 -30.64 0.04
N ALA A 17 -9.24 -29.53 -0.62
CA ALA A 17 -8.21 -28.53 -0.93
C ALA A 17 -7.60 -28.07 0.41
N PRO A 18 -6.27 -27.99 0.54
CA PRO A 18 -5.67 -27.41 1.72
C PRO A 18 -6.16 -25.96 1.82
N VAL A 19 -6.91 -25.67 2.88
CA VAL A 19 -7.13 -24.28 3.30
C VAL A 19 -5.76 -23.78 3.72
N LEU A 20 -5.18 -22.89 2.92
CA LEU A 20 -3.92 -22.25 3.28
C LEU A 20 -4.22 -21.32 4.44
N ALA A 21 -3.66 -21.62 5.60
CA ALA A 21 -3.77 -20.75 6.77
C ALA A 21 -3.26 -19.35 6.44
N ASP A 22 -3.92 -18.32 6.98
CA ASP A 22 -3.52 -16.95 6.75
C ASP A 22 -2.18 -16.66 7.45
N ILE A 23 -1.41 -15.74 6.90
CA ILE A 23 -0.10 -15.36 7.42
C ILE A 23 -0.22 -14.03 8.14
N GLN A 24 0.21 -14.00 9.39
CA GLN A 24 0.32 -12.80 10.20
C GLN A 24 1.80 -12.47 10.42
N ALA A 25 2.25 -11.33 9.90
CA ALA A 25 3.58 -10.79 10.10
C ALA A 25 3.50 -9.48 10.90
N THR A 26 4.26 -9.39 11.98
CA THR A 26 4.32 -8.19 12.82
C THR A 26 5.68 -7.54 12.64
N TYR A 27 5.68 -6.26 12.26
CA TYR A 27 6.86 -5.43 12.10
C TYR A 27 6.87 -4.32 13.13
N ARG A 28 8.06 -3.89 13.53
CA ARG A 28 8.26 -2.57 14.12
C ARG A 28 8.59 -1.59 12.99
N SER A 29 7.74 -0.61 12.74
CA SER A 29 7.95 0.48 11.77
C SER A 29 7.99 1.84 12.49
N SER A 30 9.06 2.62 12.34
CA SER A 30 9.21 3.96 12.95
C SER A 30 8.89 4.02 14.46
N GLY A 31 9.13 2.91 15.18
CA GLY A 31 8.85 2.77 16.62
C GLY A 31 7.44 2.28 16.96
N ALA A 32 6.51 2.24 16.01
CA ALA A 32 5.20 1.63 16.15
C ALA A 32 5.22 0.15 15.71
N GLN A 33 4.24 -0.64 16.16
CA GLN A 33 4.03 -1.98 15.62
C GLN A 33 3.00 -1.92 14.50
N VAL A 34 3.33 -2.54 13.37
CA VAL A 34 2.44 -2.74 12.23
C VAL A 34 2.26 -4.23 12.05
N GLU A 35 1.02 -4.67 12.02
CA GLU A 35 0.67 -6.06 11.77
C GLU A 35 0.05 -6.19 10.39
N ILE A 36 0.52 -7.16 9.62
CA ILE A 36 0.06 -7.44 8.27
C ILE A 36 -0.47 -8.87 8.25
N VAL A 37 -1.76 -9.01 7.97
CA VAL A 37 -2.44 -10.31 7.86
C VAL A 37 -2.84 -10.53 6.41
N VAL A 38 -2.40 -11.66 5.85
CA VAL A 38 -2.50 -12.00 4.43
C VAL A 38 -3.14 -13.36 4.28
N SER A 39 -4.31 -13.40 3.64
CA SER A 39 -4.85 -14.66 3.13
C SER A 39 -4.33 -14.92 1.71
N ASN A 40 -4.39 -13.89 0.87
CA ASN A 40 -3.93 -13.92 -0.52
C ASN A 40 -3.71 -12.48 -1.02
N ASN A 41 -3.31 -12.33 -2.29
CA ASN A 41 -3.07 -11.01 -2.90
C ASN A 41 -4.33 -10.14 -3.07
N GLN A 42 -5.52 -10.65 -2.73
CA GLN A 42 -6.78 -9.92 -2.77
C GLN A 42 -7.35 -9.59 -1.39
N HIS A 43 -6.82 -10.21 -0.34
CA HIS A 43 -7.34 -10.08 1.03
C HIS A 43 -6.18 -9.83 1.98
N ILE A 44 -5.99 -8.55 2.29
CA ILE A 44 -4.88 -8.05 3.09
C ILE A 44 -5.43 -7.07 4.11
N ARG A 45 -5.03 -7.23 5.37
CA ARG A 45 -5.31 -6.25 6.41
C ARG A 45 -4.01 -5.82 7.06
N MET A 46 -3.78 -4.51 7.13
CA MET A 46 -2.63 -3.92 7.79
C MET A 46 -3.10 -3.11 9.00
N ASN A 47 -2.94 -3.65 10.20
CA ASN A 47 -3.26 -2.96 11.44
C ASN A 47 -2.08 -2.05 11.83
N MET A 48 -2.31 -0.74 11.84
CA MET A 48 -1.26 0.26 12.06
C MET A 48 -1.23 0.77 13.52
N SER A 49 -2.41 0.95 14.11
CA SER A 49 -2.57 1.35 15.50
C SER A 49 -3.94 0.90 16.00
N GLN A 50 -4.26 1.16 17.27
CA GLN A 50 -5.53 0.74 17.83
C GLN A 50 -6.70 1.36 17.06
N GLY A 51 -7.52 0.50 16.46
CA GLY A 51 -8.69 0.92 15.69
C GLY A 51 -8.38 1.52 14.33
N GLN A 52 -7.13 1.49 13.85
CA GLN A 52 -6.74 1.99 12.53
C GLN A 52 -6.10 0.88 11.69
N PHE A 53 -6.68 0.62 10.52
CA PHE A 53 -6.16 -0.39 9.61
C PHE A 53 -6.39 -0.04 8.15
N LEU A 54 -5.50 -0.50 7.28
CA LEU A 54 -5.76 -0.58 5.85
C LEU A 54 -6.35 -1.93 5.52
N LEU A 55 -7.34 -1.95 4.64
CA LEU A 55 -8.00 -3.16 4.18
C LEU A 55 -7.98 -3.19 2.66
N LYS A 56 -7.33 -4.21 2.08
CA LYS A 56 -7.49 -4.56 0.66
C LYS A 56 -8.49 -5.69 0.54
N GLN A 57 -9.54 -5.45 -0.24
CA GLN A 57 -10.57 -6.42 -0.58
C GLN A 57 -10.78 -6.39 -2.10
N GLY A 58 -10.25 -7.40 -2.81
CA GLY A 58 -10.19 -7.35 -4.27
C GLY A 58 -9.34 -6.17 -4.73
N ASP A 59 -9.88 -5.34 -5.62
CA ASP A 59 -9.20 -4.15 -6.13
C ASP A 59 -9.43 -2.90 -5.26
N ASP A 60 -10.34 -2.97 -4.29
CA ASP A 60 -10.61 -1.86 -3.38
C ASP A 60 -9.63 -1.86 -2.22
N ILE A 61 -9.17 -0.66 -1.86
CA ILE A 61 -8.38 -0.45 -0.65
C ILE A 61 -9.08 0.63 0.17
N TYR A 62 -9.27 0.35 1.46
CA TYR A 62 -9.88 1.26 2.42
C TYR A 62 -8.93 1.60 3.55
N SER A 63 -8.91 2.87 3.94
CA SER A 63 -8.38 3.30 5.23
C SER A 63 -9.54 3.31 6.22
N VAL A 64 -9.45 2.45 7.23
CA VAL A 64 -10.52 2.26 8.22
C VAL A 64 -10.05 2.77 9.58
N SER A 65 -10.91 3.56 10.22
CA SER A 65 -10.69 4.04 11.58
C SER A 65 -11.96 3.88 12.43
N GLY A 66 -11.80 3.47 13.68
CA GLY A 66 -12.90 3.36 14.63
C GLY A 66 -12.75 2.22 15.63
N SER A 67 -13.87 1.89 16.28
CA SER A 67 -13.95 0.79 17.24
C SER A 67 -15.39 0.28 17.34
N ASP A 68 -15.60 -0.90 17.91
CA ASP A 68 -16.94 -1.45 18.14
C ASP A 68 -17.84 -0.51 18.96
N ALA A 69 -17.25 0.25 19.90
CA ALA A 69 -17.99 1.17 20.76
C ALA A 69 -18.44 2.46 20.05
N GLN A 70 -17.65 2.94 19.08
CA GLN A 70 -17.88 4.23 18.40
C GLN A 70 -18.39 4.07 16.96
N GLY A 71 -18.40 2.84 16.44
CA GLY A 71 -18.58 2.55 15.03
C GLY A 71 -17.30 2.74 14.23
N TYR A 72 -17.33 2.23 13.00
CA TYR A 72 -16.23 2.34 12.05
C TYR A 72 -16.54 3.35 10.96
N THR A 73 -15.50 4.02 10.48
CA THR A 73 -15.51 4.84 9.29
C THR A 73 -14.46 4.33 8.32
N ALA A 74 -14.79 4.32 7.03
CA ALA A 74 -13.86 3.91 5.99
C ALA A 74 -13.79 5.00 4.92
N ILE A 75 -12.58 5.28 4.45
CA ILE A 75 -12.34 6.15 3.30
C ILE A 75 -11.73 5.28 2.22
N SER A 76 -12.30 5.32 1.02
CA SER A 76 -11.73 4.64 -0.15
C SER A 76 -10.42 5.32 -0.55
N LEU A 77 -9.39 4.52 -0.81
CA LEU A 77 -8.13 5.02 -1.33
C LEU A 77 -8.29 5.56 -2.77
N ASN A 78 -9.31 5.11 -3.52
CA ASN A 78 -9.71 5.75 -4.78
C ASN A 78 -10.18 7.19 -4.57
N ASP A 79 -10.99 7.44 -3.55
CA ASP A 79 -11.49 8.80 -3.28
C ASP A 79 -10.36 9.71 -2.82
N ILE A 80 -9.44 9.19 -1.98
CA ILE A 80 -8.22 9.89 -1.61
C ILE A 80 -7.40 10.22 -2.86
N ALA A 81 -7.21 9.25 -3.76
CA ALA A 81 -6.45 9.46 -4.99
C ALA A 81 -7.13 10.49 -5.90
N ALA A 82 -8.45 10.43 -6.08
CA ALA A 82 -9.22 11.37 -6.88
C ALA A 82 -9.10 12.81 -6.36
N VAL A 83 -9.20 13.00 -5.04
CA VAL A 83 -9.03 14.32 -4.41
C VAL A 83 -7.57 14.79 -4.46
N SER A 84 -6.61 13.88 -4.23
CA SER A 84 -5.19 14.24 -4.09
C SER A 84 -4.49 14.45 -5.43
N PHE A 85 -4.90 13.72 -6.47
CA PHE A 85 -4.25 13.71 -7.77
C PHE A 85 -5.10 14.34 -8.88
N GLY A 86 -6.42 14.47 -8.69
CA GLY A 86 -7.34 15.09 -9.65
C GLY A 86 -7.23 14.50 -11.06
N SER A 87 -7.98 15.04 -12.03
CA SER A 87 -7.81 14.70 -13.46
C SER A 87 -6.53 15.29 -14.06
N GLN A 88 -5.53 15.60 -13.24
CA GLN A 88 -4.31 16.22 -13.70
C GLN A 88 -3.41 15.13 -14.25
N ASP A 89 -3.26 15.13 -15.57
CA ASP A 89 -2.29 14.36 -16.33
C ASP A 89 -0.90 14.73 -15.78
N ASN A 90 -0.49 14.04 -14.72
CA ASN A 90 0.80 14.24 -14.09
C ASN A 90 1.82 13.53 -14.99
N THR A 91 2.12 14.18 -16.13
CA THR A 91 3.26 13.86 -16.97
C THR A 91 4.52 14.27 -16.22
N SER A 92 4.85 13.55 -15.15
CA SER A 92 6.18 13.59 -14.58
C SER A 92 7.11 12.94 -15.60
N THR A 93 7.74 13.77 -16.42
CA THR A 93 8.96 13.43 -17.17
C THR A 93 10.10 13.30 -16.16
N GLY A 94 10.02 12.30 -15.28
CA GLY A 94 11.12 11.93 -14.42
C GLY A 94 12.11 11.11 -15.24
N GLU A 95 13.41 11.36 -15.04
CA GLU A 95 14.45 10.41 -15.47
C GLU A 95 14.11 9.01 -14.97
N ASP A 96 14.47 7.99 -15.75
CA ASP A 96 14.35 6.60 -15.32
C ASP A 96 14.96 6.45 -13.92
N PRO A 97 14.22 5.90 -12.95
CA PRO A 97 14.73 5.78 -11.59
C PRO A 97 15.95 4.85 -11.61
N GLU A 98 17.12 5.39 -11.30
CA GLU A 98 18.33 4.60 -11.08
C GLU A 98 18.06 3.69 -9.87
N PHE A 99 17.83 2.42 -10.13
CA PHE A 99 17.55 1.38 -9.14
C PHE A 99 18.60 0.28 -9.26
N SER A 100 19.15 -0.16 -8.12
CA SER A 100 20.03 -1.34 -8.10
C SER A 100 19.99 -2.02 -6.74
N VAL A 101 20.05 -3.35 -6.78
CA VAL A 101 20.10 -4.21 -5.59
C VAL A 101 21.35 -5.06 -5.66
N VAL A 102 22.22 -4.95 -4.66
CA VAL A 102 23.48 -5.70 -4.60
C VAL A 102 23.50 -6.60 -3.38
N ASN A 103 23.68 -7.90 -3.59
CA ASN A 103 23.93 -8.84 -2.50
C ASN A 103 25.32 -8.58 -1.90
N THR A 104 25.40 -8.39 -0.59
CA THR A 104 26.66 -8.11 0.10
C THR A 104 27.48 -9.37 0.43
N GLY A 105 26.89 -10.56 0.27
CA GLY A 105 27.45 -11.83 0.69
C GLY A 105 27.36 -12.09 2.20
N LYS A 106 26.79 -11.17 2.98
CA LYS A 106 26.57 -11.33 4.42
C LYS A 106 25.18 -11.91 4.71
N THR A 107 25.06 -12.59 5.84
CA THR A 107 23.79 -13.05 6.38
C THR A 107 23.50 -12.40 7.73
N GLU A 108 22.21 -12.31 8.07
CA GLU A 108 21.71 -11.81 9.34
C GLU A 108 20.51 -12.64 9.78
N THR A 109 20.36 -12.84 11.10
CA THR A 109 19.17 -13.48 11.67
C THR A 109 18.29 -12.44 12.33
N VAL A 110 17.02 -12.35 11.91
CA VAL A 110 16.03 -11.41 12.45
C VAL A 110 14.79 -12.21 12.86
N ALA A 111 14.34 -12.03 14.10
CA ALA A 111 13.20 -12.77 14.66
C ALA A 111 13.29 -14.31 14.51
N GLY A 112 14.50 -14.86 14.48
CA GLY A 112 14.75 -16.29 14.28
C GLY A 112 14.84 -16.76 12.82
N PHE A 113 14.64 -15.86 11.85
CA PHE A 113 14.74 -16.15 10.43
C PHE A 113 16.08 -15.70 9.87
N GLU A 114 16.77 -16.58 9.14
CA GLU A 114 17.99 -16.23 8.41
C GLU A 114 17.65 -15.50 7.11
N GLY A 115 18.38 -14.43 6.82
CA GLY A 115 18.29 -13.69 5.57
C GLY A 115 19.66 -13.22 5.06
N ASN A 116 19.70 -12.88 3.78
CA ASN A 116 20.87 -12.29 3.15
C ASN A 116 20.77 -10.77 3.20
N VAL A 117 21.90 -10.10 3.41
CA VAL A 117 21.99 -8.65 3.46
C VAL A 117 22.23 -8.10 2.06
N PHE A 118 21.35 -7.22 1.61
CA PHE A 118 21.41 -6.51 0.35
C PHE A 118 21.57 -5.02 0.57
N VAL A 119 22.16 -4.35 -0.40
CA VAL A 119 22.19 -2.90 -0.50
C VAL A 119 21.28 -2.49 -1.63
N LEU A 120 20.18 -1.84 -1.28
CA LEU A 120 19.30 -1.16 -2.21
C LEU A 120 19.81 0.26 -2.45
N THR A 121 19.90 0.66 -3.71
CA THR A 121 20.25 2.01 -4.11
C THR A 121 19.19 2.53 -5.08
N TYR A 122 18.61 3.69 -4.77
CA TYR A 122 17.52 4.28 -5.55
C TYR A 122 17.66 5.81 -5.61
N ARG A 123 17.04 6.48 -6.58
CA ARG A 123 16.93 7.96 -6.58
C ARG A 123 15.66 8.43 -5.90
N GLN A 124 15.81 9.44 -5.05
CA GLN A 124 14.71 10.17 -4.44
C GLN A 124 15.04 11.67 -4.53
N ASP A 125 14.18 12.45 -5.19
CA ASP A 125 14.38 13.90 -5.43
C ASP A 125 15.74 14.25 -6.07
N GLY A 126 16.15 13.45 -7.05
CA GLY A 126 17.44 13.63 -7.72
C GLY A 126 18.66 13.27 -6.84
N LYS A 127 18.45 12.82 -5.61
CA LYS A 127 19.51 12.33 -4.72
C LYS A 127 19.56 10.81 -4.73
N LYS A 128 20.78 10.28 -4.78
CA LYS A 128 21.03 8.84 -4.66
C LYS A 128 20.92 8.45 -3.18
N MET A 129 19.93 7.62 -2.89
CA MET A 129 19.65 7.05 -1.58
C MET A 129 20.20 5.63 -1.52
N ARG A 130 20.55 5.19 -0.31
CA ARG A 130 21.03 3.84 -0.04
C ARG A 130 20.32 3.31 1.20
N SER A 131 19.82 2.09 1.10
CA SER A 131 19.16 1.37 2.19
C SER A 131 19.72 -0.06 2.27
N GLU A 132 19.85 -0.58 3.48
CA GLU A 132 20.22 -1.98 3.72
C GLU A 132 18.97 -2.83 3.96
N LEU A 133 18.83 -3.91 3.20
CA LEU A 133 17.72 -4.85 3.31
C LEU A 133 18.23 -6.20 3.80
N VAL A 134 17.47 -6.86 4.68
CA VAL A 134 17.66 -8.26 5.00
C VAL A 134 16.47 -9.03 4.44
N LEU A 135 16.73 -9.95 3.50
CA LEU A 135 15.69 -10.73 2.82
C LEU A 135 15.86 -12.22 3.09
N SER A 136 14.78 -12.89 3.49
CA SER A 136 14.74 -14.33 3.76
C SER A 136 14.04 -15.10 2.64
N LYS A 137 14.50 -16.30 2.30
CA LYS A 137 13.82 -17.18 1.33
C LYS A 137 12.61 -17.92 1.91
N ASP A 138 12.21 -17.61 3.14
CA ASP A 138 11.03 -18.20 3.75
C ASP A 138 9.78 -17.94 2.87
N PRO A 139 9.03 -19.00 2.49
CA PRO A 139 7.90 -18.87 1.59
C PRO A 139 6.75 -18.03 2.15
N GLN A 140 6.57 -18.00 3.48
CA GLN A 140 5.52 -17.21 4.11
C GLN A 140 5.85 -15.71 4.01
N LEU A 141 7.11 -15.33 4.24
CA LEU A 141 7.56 -13.94 4.05
C LEU A 141 7.50 -13.51 2.58
N ALA A 142 7.74 -14.44 1.65
CA ALA A 142 7.56 -14.17 0.23
C ALA A 142 6.09 -13.88 -0.13
N GLN A 143 5.15 -14.59 0.50
CA GLN A 143 3.71 -14.33 0.34
C GLN A 143 3.31 -12.97 0.94
N VAL A 144 3.80 -12.62 2.13
CA VAL A 144 3.55 -11.29 2.74
C VAL A 144 4.05 -10.17 1.81
N ARG A 145 5.26 -10.31 1.27
CA ARG A 145 5.80 -9.32 0.33
C ARG A 145 4.97 -9.26 -0.95
N SER A 146 4.61 -10.40 -1.54
CA SER A 146 3.77 -10.43 -2.76
C SER A 146 2.44 -9.70 -2.55
N ALA A 147 1.83 -9.89 -1.39
CA ALA A 147 0.61 -9.22 -1.00
C ALA A 147 0.81 -7.70 -0.88
N LEU A 148 1.84 -7.24 -0.15
CA LEU A 148 2.16 -5.81 -0.06
C LEU A 148 2.42 -5.19 -1.44
N MET A 149 3.16 -5.86 -2.31
CA MET A 149 3.41 -5.39 -3.68
C MET A 149 2.12 -5.29 -4.49
N SER A 150 1.17 -6.20 -4.30
CA SER A 150 -0.14 -6.12 -4.95
C SER A 150 -0.92 -4.88 -4.47
N MET A 151 -0.87 -4.56 -3.17
CA MET A 151 -1.50 -3.38 -2.61
C MET A 151 -0.87 -2.10 -3.17
N THR A 152 0.46 -2.01 -3.22
CA THR A 152 1.17 -0.87 -3.80
C THR A 152 0.89 -0.71 -5.29
N SER A 153 0.84 -1.82 -6.05
CA SER A 153 0.51 -1.79 -7.47
C SER A 153 -0.91 -1.27 -7.71
N THR A 154 -1.88 -1.72 -6.91
CA THR A 154 -3.25 -1.20 -6.94
C THR A 154 -3.26 0.30 -6.64
N TRP A 155 -2.61 0.76 -5.57
CA TRP A 155 -2.52 2.20 -5.25
C TRP A 155 -1.86 3.03 -6.35
N ALA A 156 -0.76 2.55 -6.94
CA ALA A 156 -0.06 3.27 -8.02
C ALA A 156 -0.96 3.50 -9.23
N LYS A 157 -1.78 2.49 -9.59
CA LYS A 157 -2.78 2.62 -10.67
C LYS A 157 -3.85 3.67 -10.33
N MET A 158 -4.31 3.69 -9.08
CA MET A 158 -5.31 4.67 -8.60
C MET A 158 -4.78 6.10 -8.63
N ALA A 159 -3.50 6.29 -8.28
CA ALA A 159 -2.84 7.59 -8.25
C ALA A 159 -2.52 8.17 -9.66
N GLY A 160 -2.93 7.50 -10.73
CA GLY A 160 -2.62 7.93 -12.11
C GLY A 160 -1.12 7.94 -12.40
N ALA A 161 -0.32 7.15 -11.67
CA ALA A 161 1.10 7.04 -11.97
C ALA A 161 1.25 6.53 -13.40
N ASN A 162 1.95 7.31 -14.25
CA ASN A 162 2.21 6.90 -15.63
C ASN A 162 2.82 5.49 -15.66
N MET A 163 2.59 4.77 -16.77
CA MET A 163 3.12 3.43 -16.98
C MET A 163 4.61 3.31 -16.58
N SER A 164 5.44 4.33 -16.82
CA SER A 164 6.87 4.30 -16.43
C SER A 164 7.15 4.15 -14.94
N ALA A 165 6.38 4.78 -14.06
CA ALA A 165 6.55 4.66 -12.61
C ALA A 165 6.01 3.31 -12.09
N ALA A 166 4.88 2.86 -12.64
CA ALA A 166 4.33 1.55 -12.37
C ALA A 166 5.24 0.41 -12.89
N ASP A 167 5.86 0.60 -14.06
CA ASP A 167 6.80 -0.33 -14.69
C ASP A 167 8.12 -0.38 -13.92
N SER A 168 8.63 0.77 -13.46
CA SER A 168 9.81 0.84 -12.60
C SER A 168 9.57 0.15 -11.25
N PHE A 169 8.38 0.33 -10.67
CA PHE A 169 7.97 -0.38 -9.47
C PHE A 169 7.82 -1.90 -9.73
N ALA A 170 7.22 -2.28 -10.86
CA ALA A 170 7.08 -3.68 -11.25
C ALA A 170 8.44 -4.35 -11.50
N GLN A 171 9.38 -3.64 -12.12
CA GLN A 171 10.75 -4.10 -12.33
C GLN A 171 11.49 -4.27 -11.01
N THR A 172 11.42 -3.27 -10.13
CA THR A 172 11.94 -3.33 -8.75
C THR A 172 11.37 -4.52 -7.99
N SER A 173 10.05 -4.69 -8.06
CA SER A 173 9.35 -5.80 -7.41
C SER A 173 9.82 -7.14 -7.96
N SER A 174 9.95 -7.28 -9.27
CA SER A 174 10.46 -8.48 -9.93
C SER A 174 11.90 -8.80 -9.53
N GLU A 175 12.78 -7.79 -9.51
CA GLU A 175 14.17 -7.94 -9.08
C GLU A 175 14.28 -8.35 -7.63
N LEU A 176 13.44 -7.80 -6.75
CA LEU A 176 13.39 -8.21 -5.35
C LEU A 176 12.73 -9.59 -5.19
N ASN A 177 11.83 -9.97 -6.10
CA ASN A 177 10.99 -11.16 -5.93
C ASN A 177 11.80 -12.45 -5.77
N GLN A 178 12.90 -12.55 -6.52
CA GLN A 178 13.82 -13.70 -6.45
C GLN A 178 14.55 -13.85 -5.09
N TYR A 179 14.53 -12.81 -4.23
CA TYR A 179 15.28 -12.79 -2.97
C TYR A 179 14.43 -13.10 -1.72
N GLY A 180 13.13 -13.38 -1.87
CA GLY A 180 12.31 -13.96 -0.78
C GLY A 180 11.36 -13.00 -0.04
N GLY A 181 11.62 -12.52 1.18
CA GLY A 181 10.68 -11.67 1.90
C GLY A 181 11.39 -10.80 2.93
N LEU A 182 10.81 -9.65 3.25
CA LEU A 182 11.50 -8.63 4.03
C LEU A 182 11.55 -9.02 5.52
N LEU A 183 12.78 -9.14 6.03
CA LEU A 183 13.04 -9.25 7.48
C LEU A 183 13.34 -7.90 8.10
N ARG A 184 14.13 -7.07 7.42
CA ARG A 184 14.55 -5.76 7.91
C ARG A 184 14.85 -4.81 6.76
N GLN A 185 14.48 -3.56 6.94
CA GLN A 185 14.97 -2.42 6.16
C GLN A 185 15.57 -1.40 7.12
N ASP A 186 16.88 -1.18 6.99
CA ASP A 186 17.67 -0.34 7.88
C ASP A 186 17.29 -0.58 9.35
N ASN A 187 16.94 0.48 10.08
CA ASN A 187 16.31 0.40 11.40
C ASN A 187 14.85 0.89 11.38
N SER A 188 14.34 1.26 10.20
CA SER A 188 12.99 1.81 10.06
C SER A 188 11.95 0.70 10.15
N MET A 189 12.21 -0.48 9.57
CA MET A 189 11.28 -1.60 9.54
C MET A 189 12.00 -2.90 9.94
N VAL A 190 11.54 -3.57 10.99
CA VAL A 190 12.14 -4.81 11.50
C VAL A 190 11.05 -5.83 11.83
N LEU A 191 11.14 -7.04 11.29
CA LEU A 191 10.25 -8.14 11.63
C LEU A 191 10.41 -8.49 13.10
N LEU A 192 9.29 -8.60 13.80
CA LEU A 192 9.22 -9.03 15.21
C LEU A 192 8.74 -10.48 15.30
N SER A 193 7.75 -10.86 14.50
CA SER A 193 7.17 -12.19 14.51
C SER A 193 6.47 -12.54 13.19
N LEU A 194 6.40 -13.83 12.92
CA LEU A 194 5.68 -14.43 11.80
C LEU A 194 4.91 -15.65 12.31
N SER A 195 3.64 -15.76 11.96
CA SER A 195 2.79 -16.87 12.39
C SER A 195 1.72 -17.19 11.36
N GLN A 196 1.18 -18.40 11.43
CA GLN A 196 0.02 -18.82 10.66
C GLN A 196 -1.19 -18.92 11.57
N GLN A 197 -2.32 -18.40 11.12
CA GLN A 197 -3.59 -18.46 11.84
C GLN A 197 -4.73 -18.48 10.84
N ASP A 198 -5.77 -19.26 11.11
CA ASP A 198 -7.01 -19.19 10.35
C ASP A 198 -7.81 -17.98 10.82
N MET A 199 -8.02 -16.99 9.94
CA MET A 199 -8.90 -15.86 10.20
C MET A 199 -10.28 -16.14 9.61
N PRO A 200 -11.36 -15.66 10.25
CA PRO A 200 -12.69 -15.73 9.65
C PRO A 200 -12.77 -14.79 8.43
N ASP A 201 -13.61 -15.13 7.45
CA ASP A 201 -13.76 -14.36 6.20
C ASP A 201 -14.12 -12.88 6.45
N ASP A 202 -14.90 -12.60 7.50
CA ASP A 202 -15.32 -11.24 7.89
C ASP A 202 -14.16 -10.38 8.43
N TYR A 203 -13.02 -10.99 8.77
CA TYR A 203 -11.80 -10.27 9.15
C TYR A 203 -11.27 -9.38 8.03
N TYR A 204 -11.50 -9.81 6.78
CA TYR A 204 -11.11 -9.13 5.54
C TYR A 204 -12.25 -8.31 4.91
N ALA A 205 -13.36 -8.15 5.62
CA ALA A 205 -14.45 -7.29 5.21
C ALA A 205 -14.45 -5.99 6.03
N LEU A 206 -15.13 -4.96 5.51
CA LEU A 206 -15.46 -3.79 6.32
C LEU A 206 -16.33 -4.22 7.51
N PRO A 207 -16.05 -3.74 8.74
CA PRO A 207 -16.89 -4.04 9.89
C PRO A 207 -18.37 -3.69 9.66
N PRO A 208 -19.31 -4.38 10.30
CA PRO A 208 -20.73 -4.08 10.18
C PRO A 208 -21.04 -2.61 10.52
N ASN A 209 -21.94 -2.00 9.75
CA ASN A 209 -22.35 -0.59 9.91
C ASN A 209 -21.21 0.42 9.71
N THR A 210 -20.11 0.05 9.06
CA THR A 210 -19.06 1.01 8.67
C THR A 210 -19.66 2.12 7.82
N ARG A 211 -19.42 3.37 8.23
CA ARG A 211 -19.80 4.55 7.46
C ARG A 211 -18.71 4.82 6.43
N ILE A 212 -19.01 4.55 5.17
CA ILE A 212 -18.13 4.93 4.07
C ILE A 212 -18.24 6.45 3.88
N GLN A 213 -17.12 7.13 4.03
CA GLN A 213 -17.01 8.56 3.77
C GLN A 213 -16.70 8.76 2.29
N ASP A 214 -17.62 9.41 1.61
CA ASP A 214 -17.43 9.81 0.22
C ASP A 214 -16.71 11.16 0.17
N LEU A 215 -15.46 11.15 -0.28
CA LEU A 215 -14.67 12.38 -0.46
C LEU A 215 -14.86 13.01 -1.85
N SER A 216 -15.58 12.38 -2.77
CA SER A 216 -15.86 12.95 -4.10
C SER A 216 -16.70 14.23 -4.02
N MET A 217 -17.55 14.36 -2.99
CA MET A 217 -18.28 15.59 -2.73
C MET A 217 -17.38 16.70 -2.15
N ALA A 218 -16.28 16.33 -1.48
CA ALA A 218 -15.29 17.30 -1.02
C ALA A 218 -14.49 17.87 -2.21
N SER A 219 -14.19 17.07 -3.24
CA SER A 219 -13.61 17.61 -4.49
C SER A 219 -14.60 18.48 -5.25
N ALA A 220 -15.90 18.13 -5.29
CA ALA A 220 -16.92 18.95 -5.93
C ALA A 220 -17.12 20.30 -5.22
N MET A 221 -16.93 20.37 -3.90
CA MET A 221 -16.90 21.63 -3.14
C MET A 221 -15.61 22.45 -3.35
N LEU A 222 -14.56 21.85 -3.92
CA LEU A 222 -13.30 22.50 -4.26
C LEU A 222 -13.21 22.84 -5.77
N ASP A 223 -14.23 22.50 -6.55
CA ASP A 223 -14.34 22.93 -7.95
C ASP A 223 -14.85 24.37 -8.01
N CYS A 224 -13.94 25.33 -7.88
CA CYS A 224 -14.24 26.75 -7.98
C CYS A 224 -14.65 27.18 -9.41
N ASN A 225 -14.66 26.27 -10.39
CA ASN A 225 -15.13 26.54 -11.76
C ASN A 225 -16.60 26.14 -12.01
N ALA A 226 -17.28 25.58 -11.02
CA ALA A 226 -18.70 25.24 -11.15
C ALA A 226 -19.60 26.49 -11.12
N GLU A 227 -20.62 26.55 -12.00
CA GLU A 227 -21.63 27.60 -12.00
C GLU A 227 -22.35 27.64 -10.62
N GLY A 228 -22.12 28.72 -9.86
CA GLY A 228 -22.65 28.89 -8.49
C GLY A 228 -21.60 28.85 -7.36
N ALA A 229 -20.31 28.66 -7.68
CA ALA A 229 -19.21 28.65 -6.71
C ALA A 229 -18.87 30.04 -6.10
N GLU A 230 -19.46 31.13 -6.62
CA GLU A 230 -19.20 32.53 -6.26
C GLU A 230 -19.44 32.86 -4.76
N TYR A 231 -20.17 32.01 -4.03
CA TYR A 231 -20.47 32.20 -2.60
C TYR A 231 -19.80 31.16 -1.69
N ASN A 232 -18.92 30.30 -2.22
CA ASN A 232 -18.19 29.36 -1.38
C ASN A 232 -17.02 30.09 -0.67
N PRO A 233 -17.05 30.22 0.67
CA PRO A 233 -16.04 30.97 1.42
C PRO A 233 -14.63 30.41 1.28
N LEU A 234 -14.46 29.14 0.87
CA LEU A 234 -13.16 28.55 0.56
C LEU A 234 -12.61 28.98 -0.82
N CYS A 235 -13.46 29.18 -1.83
CA CYS A 235 -13.05 29.72 -3.14
C CYS A 235 -12.72 31.21 -3.04
N LEU A 236 -13.48 31.99 -2.26
CA LEU A 236 -13.18 33.40 -1.99
C LEU A 236 -11.84 33.61 -1.26
N MET A 237 -11.43 32.67 -0.39
CA MET A 237 -10.10 32.71 0.24
C MET A 237 -8.98 32.30 -0.72
N GLN A 238 -9.28 31.49 -1.74
CA GLN A 238 -8.33 31.11 -2.78
C GLN A 238 -8.10 32.27 -3.75
N ASP A 239 -9.16 32.97 -4.18
CA ASP A 239 -9.06 34.16 -5.04
C ASP A 239 -8.36 35.33 -4.32
N ALA A 240 -8.71 35.59 -3.05
CA ALA A 240 -8.02 36.59 -2.23
C ALA A 240 -6.56 36.19 -1.92
N GLY A 241 -6.27 34.88 -1.91
CA GLY A 241 -4.91 34.35 -1.79
C GLY A 241 -4.11 34.52 -3.08
N GLU A 242 -4.71 34.31 -4.25
CA GLU A 242 -4.08 34.49 -5.55
C GLU A 242 -3.82 35.97 -5.88
N GLU A 243 -4.70 36.88 -5.47
CA GLU A 243 -4.50 38.34 -5.59
C GLU A 243 -3.37 38.83 -4.67
N ALA A 244 -3.22 38.26 -3.47
CA ALA A 244 -2.08 38.53 -2.58
C ALA A 244 -0.76 37.86 -3.06
N VAL A 245 -0.86 36.77 -3.83
CA VAL A 245 0.29 36.04 -4.39
C VAL A 245 0.80 36.67 -5.68
N GLU A 246 -0.03 37.37 -6.47
CA GLU A 246 0.41 38.16 -7.63
C GLU A 246 1.39 39.29 -7.23
N GLU A 247 1.22 39.92 -6.06
CA GLU A 247 2.17 40.93 -5.57
C GLU A 247 3.48 40.35 -4.99
N THR A 248 3.58 39.02 -4.80
CA THR A 248 4.78 38.35 -4.26
C THR A 248 5.16 37.08 -5.02
N LYS A 249 4.91 37.06 -6.33
CA LYS A 249 5.15 35.92 -7.23
C LYS A 249 6.61 35.83 -7.68
N GLN A 250 7.51 35.44 -6.78
CA GLN A 250 8.77 34.77 -7.16
C GLN A 250 9.39 33.92 -6.05
N GLU A 251 9.01 34.06 -4.78
CA GLU A 251 9.66 33.34 -3.66
C GLU A 251 8.78 32.27 -2.99
N ALA A 252 7.44 32.37 -3.04
CA ALA A 252 6.56 31.50 -2.23
C ALA A 252 6.14 30.18 -2.91
N GLN A 253 6.04 30.13 -4.25
CA GLN A 253 5.54 28.94 -4.95
C GLN A 253 6.49 27.73 -4.85
N GLN A 254 7.79 27.96 -4.66
CA GLN A 254 8.75 26.89 -4.47
C GLN A 254 8.65 26.27 -3.06
N GLN A 255 8.47 27.10 -2.03
CA GLN A 255 8.41 26.62 -0.63
C GLN A 255 7.15 25.80 -0.31
N VAL A 256 6.01 26.09 -0.96
CA VAL A 256 4.76 25.36 -0.72
C VAL A 256 4.77 24.01 -1.44
N LYS A 257 5.29 23.96 -2.68
CA LYS A 257 5.49 22.69 -3.41
C LYS A 257 6.43 21.76 -2.67
N ASP A 258 7.54 22.29 -2.15
CA ASP A 258 8.53 21.47 -1.44
C ASP A 258 7.97 20.95 -0.09
N LYS A 259 7.21 21.75 0.66
CA LYS A 259 6.60 21.32 1.93
C LYS A 259 5.53 20.23 1.76
N VAL A 260 4.71 20.29 0.70
CA VAL A 260 3.70 19.26 0.43
C VAL A 260 4.36 17.97 -0.04
N LYS A 261 5.39 18.09 -0.91
CA LYS A 261 6.21 16.95 -1.36
C LYS A 261 6.92 16.26 -0.19
N ASP A 262 7.42 17.04 0.78
CA ASP A 262 8.11 16.51 1.96
C ASP A 262 7.16 15.86 2.97
N LYS A 263 5.90 16.31 3.05
CA LYS A 263 4.87 15.65 3.89
C LYS A 263 4.42 14.31 3.32
N ILE A 264 4.27 14.23 1.99
CA ILE A 264 3.94 12.98 1.28
C ILE A 264 5.12 11.99 1.33
N LYS A 265 6.36 12.48 1.18
CA LYS A 265 7.56 11.67 1.38
C LYS A 265 7.73 11.18 2.82
N GLY A 266 7.36 11.99 3.82
CA GLY A 266 7.35 11.58 5.21
C GLY A 266 6.39 10.41 5.45
N PHE A 267 5.18 10.49 4.90
CA PHE A 267 4.18 9.41 4.99
C PHE A 267 4.64 8.13 4.28
N LEU A 268 5.23 8.25 3.08
CA LEU A 268 5.75 7.08 2.35
C LEU A 268 6.98 6.45 3.01
N LYS A 269 7.82 7.23 3.69
CA LYS A 269 8.97 6.75 4.48
C LYS A 269 8.56 5.94 5.73
N ASP A 270 7.35 6.15 6.24
CA ASP A 270 6.83 5.36 7.37
C ASP A 270 6.13 4.07 6.91
N ILE A 271 5.83 3.96 5.62
CA ILE A 271 5.15 2.80 4.98
C ILE A 271 6.15 1.88 4.26
N PHE A 272 7.23 2.42 3.70
CA PHE A 272 8.30 1.69 3.01
C PHE A 272 9.66 1.99 3.63
#